data_AF-A0A4Q4Z9E7-F1
#
_entry.id   AF-A0A4Q4Z9E7-F1
#
_cell.length_a   1.000
_cell.length_b   1.000
_cell.length_c   1.000
_cell.angle_alpha   90.00
_cell.angle_beta   90.00
_cell.angle_gamma   90.00
#
_symmetry.space_group_name_H-M   'P 1'
#
loop_
_entity.id
_entity.type
_entity.pdbx_description
1 polymer ?
#
loop_
_entity_poly.entity_id
_entity_poly.type
_entity_poly.pdbx_seq_one_letter_code
_entity_poly.pdbx_strand_id
1 'polypeptide(L)'
;MQTATSTVPHLDSHVVIYGPAQPADKLLEFVDQYDDTSVGEHLDFVYDPYMRKYARPDGPKLTVSDRREDVMLQPFDSRQRQDVEETKAVEDLRVAVLTKLRRPAQMDSERVYALYQEIPEPRISHLPARLRHQLLAALGMIERKDSKSMLRYFAVVADVKNSGFSLTSYEWNTAMSFATRYVGTSTEVETEAALHIWREMEHDAGVKANEVTFNILFDVASKAGNFTLAEMVYKEMINRGYTFNRYHHVSLIHFFGLKQNGSGVRAAYRHMVEAGEIIDTITLNCVLSSLLRCGEEESAERLYQKMKNSTEAGRNIPDRNYTIQKSITKVLMMFARVAKAHPDMRPSFQHAALLAPDLQTYRILVNWYGIRLGNLPKVVQFLDEMKFFRVPLHGAIFLALFKSFHIHGGAGSDWSAQRLESVWNAFLDALDAKTEGLHITTWMAMAILRAFSRYSNREQMLDIYEALRSRWNLDLVNSQFMLDFLNKVLPKKR
;
A
#
# COMPACT_ATOMS: atom_id res chain seq x y z
N MET A 1 61.53 -27.77 17.69
CA MET A 1 60.13 -28.13 17.41
C MET A 1 59.32 -27.92 18.68
N GLN A 2 58.80 -26.69 18.85
CA GLN A 2 57.92 -26.31 19.95
C GLN A 2 56.51 -26.21 19.38
N THR A 3 55.61 -27.03 19.91
CA THR A 3 54.19 -27.08 19.53
C THR A 3 53.45 -25.95 20.24
N ALA A 4 53.01 -24.96 19.46
CA ALA A 4 52.19 -23.86 19.93
C ALA A 4 50.75 -24.34 20.19
N THR A 5 50.35 -24.34 21.45
CA THR A 5 48.96 -24.45 21.89
C THR A 5 48.22 -23.14 21.60
N SER A 6 47.31 -23.17 20.62
CA SER A 6 46.42 -22.05 20.31
C SER A 6 45.27 -22.03 21.33
N THR A 7 45.28 -21.02 22.20
CA THR A 7 44.18 -20.65 23.08
C THR A 7 43.13 -19.89 22.27
N VAL A 8 41.95 -20.49 22.10
CA VAL A 8 40.76 -19.84 21.52
C VAL A 8 40.23 -18.81 22.54
N PRO A 9 39.92 -17.56 22.14
CA PRO A 9 39.29 -16.62 23.05
C PRO A 9 37.83 -17.04 23.27
N HIS A 10 37.44 -17.23 24.54
CA HIS A 10 36.05 -17.36 24.93
C HIS A 10 35.27 -16.12 24.46
N LEU A 11 34.34 -16.32 23.52
CA LEU A 11 33.28 -15.34 23.28
C LEU A 11 32.38 -15.34 24.51
N ASP A 12 32.40 -14.25 25.27
CA ASP A 12 31.38 -13.96 26.25
C ASP A 12 30.02 -13.94 25.54
N SER A 13 29.22 -14.97 25.81
CA SER A 13 27.82 -15.02 25.47
C SER A 13 27.09 -13.94 26.26
N HIS A 14 26.91 -12.75 25.67
CA HIS A 14 25.88 -11.82 26.11
C HIS A 14 24.52 -12.51 25.90
N VAL A 15 24.08 -13.22 26.92
CA VAL A 15 22.70 -13.65 27.08
C VAL A 15 21.86 -12.38 27.06
N VAL A 16 21.18 -12.13 25.94
CA VAL A 16 20.11 -11.14 25.89
C VAL A 16 19.05 -11.64 26.87
N ILE A 17 18.97 -10.99 28.03
CA ILE A 17 17.95 -11.29 29.03
C ILE A 17 16.60 -10.95 28.38
N TYR A 18 15.87 -11.99 27.98
CA TYR A 18 14.52 -11.86 27.46
C TYR A 18 13.63 -11.27 28.56
N GLY A 19 13.18 -10.03 28.40
CA GLY A 19 12.14 -9.45 29.23
C GLY A 19 10.83 -10.26 29.13
N PRO A 20 9.92 -10.16 30.11
CA PRO A 20 8.69 -10.95 30.12
C PRO A 20 7.85 -10.68 28.88
N ALA A 21 7.37 -11.78 28.28
CA ALA A 21 6.45 -11.83 27.14
C ALA A 21 5.36 -10.74 27.19
N GLN A 22 4.97 -10.20 26.03
CA GLN A 22 3.71 -9.47 25.92
C GLN A 22 2.59 -10.48 25.63
N PRO A 23 1.74 -10.83 26.62
CA PRO A 23 0.53 -11.61 26.37
C PRO A 23 -0.46 -10.82 25.50
N ALA A 24 -1.41 -11.51 24.89
CA ALA A 24 -2.46 -10.90 24.05
C ALA A 24 -3.14 -9.70 24.75
N ASP A 25 -3.30 -9.77 26.08
CA ASP A 25 -3.86 -8.71 26.91
C ASP A 25 -3.11 -7.37 26.77
N LYS A 26 -1.77 -7.39 26.73
CA LYS A 26 -0.97 -6.17 26.52
C LYS A 26 -1.10 -5.59 25.12
N LEU A 27 -1.40 -6.42 24.12
CA LEU A 27 -1.69 -5.93 22.76
C LEU A 27 -3.08 -5.32 22.70
N LEU A 28 -4.07 -5.95 23.35
CA LEU A 28 -5.42 -5.38 23.44
C LEU A 28 -5.37 -4.02 24.15
N GLU A 29 -4.56 -3.87 25.19
CA GLU A 29 -4.32 -2.59 25.87
C GLU A 29 -3.86 -1.46 24.95
N PHE A 30 -3.36 -1.69 23.71
CA PHE A 30 -3.04 -0.57 22.81
C PHE A 30 -4.27 0.25 22.42
N VAL A 31 -5.44 -0.37 22.36
CA VAL A 31 -6.70 0.27 21.97
C VAL A 31 -7.64 0.24 23.18
N ASP A 32 -8.11 1.40 23.62
CA ASP A 32 -9.00 1.50 24.78
C ASP A 32 -10.47 1.28 24.40
N GLN A 33 -11.34 1.17 25.41
CA GLN A 33 -12.81 1.24 25.28
C GLN A 33 -13.43 0.14 24.43
N TYR A 34 -13.09 -1.11 24.74
CA TYR A 34 -13.72 -2.25 24.13
C TYR A 34 -15.14 -2.47 24.66
N ASP A 35 -16.09 -2.65 23.74
CA ASP A 35 -17.40 -3.20 24.03
C ASP A 35 -17.39 -4.72 23.78
N ASP A 36 -18.29 -5.47 24.41
CA ASP A 36 -18.43 -6.93 24.24
C ASP A 36 -19.01 -7.36 22.87
N THR A 37 -19.08 -6.43 21.91
CA THR A 37 -19.61 -6.67 20.58
C THR A 37 -18.61 -7.39 19.67
N SER A 38 -19.07 -8.40 18.93
CA SER A 38 -18.28 -9.08 17.90
C SER A 38 -18.24 -8.31 16.57
N VAL A 39 -17.31 -8.65 15.68
CA VAL A 39 -17.28 -8.09 14.30
C VAL A 39 -18.61 -8.32 13.58
N GLY A 40 -19.23 -9.49 13.77
CA GLY A 40 -20.47 -9.87 13.10
C GLY A 40 -21.66 -8.98 13.46
N GLU A 41 -21.68 -8.41 14.67
CA GLU A 41 -22.73 -7.49 15.12
C GLU A 41 -22.63 -6.10 14.47
N HIS A 42 -21.45 -5.72 13.97
CA HIS A 42 -21.21 -4.44 13.31
C HIS A 42 -21.38 -4.49 11.78
N LEU A 43 -21.53 -5.70 11.24
CA LEU A 43 -21.82 -5.92 9.82
C LEU A 43 -23.33 -5.93 9.66
N ASP A 44 -23.86 -4.95 8.91
CA ASP A 44 -25.30 -4.83 8.66
C ASP A 44 -25.71 -5.85 7.61
N PHE A 45 -25.74 -7.11 8.02
CA PHE A 45 -26.18 -8.19 7.19
C PHE A 45 -27.62 -7.90 6.75
N VAL A 46 -27.79 -7.41 5.51
CA VAL A 46 -29.10 -7.32 4.88
C VAL A 46 -29.73 -8.71 4.98
N TYR A 47 -30.69 -8.83 5.89
CA TYR A 47 -31.43 -10.05 6.15
C TYR A 47 -32.68 -9.91 5.31
N ASP A 48 -32.76 -10.63 4.19
CA ASP A 48 -34.01 -10.71 3.43
C ASP A 48 -35.06 -11.37 4.34
N PRO A 49 -36.10 -10.63 4.80
CA PRO A 49 -37.08 -11.16 5.74
C PRO A 49 -37.95 -12.26 5.11
N TYR A 50 -37.99 -12.38 3.78
CA TYR A 50 -38.90 -13.25 3.05
C TYR A 50 -38.29 -14.59 2.65
N MET A 51 -36.98 -14.66 2.44
CA MET A 51 -36.37 -15.86 1.85
C MET A 51 -35.93 -16.93 2.85
N ARG A 52 -35.49 -16.58 4.09
CA ARG A 52 -35.01 -17.51 5.15
C ARG A 52 -34.22 -18.75 4.66
N LYS A 53 -33.55 -18.67 3.50
CA LYS A 53 -32.76 -19.70 2.82
C LYS A 53 -31.81 -18.98 1.87
N TYR A 54 -30.53 -19.36 1.90
CA TYR A 54 -29.58 -18.99 0.86
C TYR A 54 -30.04 -19.58 -0.47
N ALA A 55 -29.79 -18.88 -1.58
CA ALA A 55 -29.74 -19.54 -2.87
C ALA A 55 -28.80 -20.76 -2.72
N ARG A 56 -29.28 -21.95 -3.09
CA ARG A 56 -28.44 -23.15 -3.07
C ARG A 56 -27.21 -22.88 -3.95
N PRO A 57 -26.01 -23.31 -3.55
CA PRO A 57 -24.88 -23.37 -4.47
C PRO A 57 -25.11 -24.55 -5.42
N ASP A 58 -26.13 -24.44 -6.28
CA ASP A 58 -26.21 -25.23 -7.49
C ASP A 58 -25.49 -24.43 -8.59
N GLY A 59 -24.19 -24.19 -8.37
CA GLY A 59 -23.29 -24.01 -9.50
C GLY A 59 -23.29 -25.31 -10.30
N PRO A 60 -23.11 -25.28 -11.63
CA PRO A 60 -23.01 -26.51 -12.40
C PRO A 60 -21.92 -27.39 -11.78
N LYS A 61 -22.26 -28.65 -11.47
CA LYS A 61 -21.28 -29.67 -11.10
C LYS A 61 -20.44 -29.99 -12.34
N LEU A 62 -19.53 -29.08 -12.68
CA LEU A 62 -18.50 -29.32 -13.67
C LEU A 62 -17.41 -30.14 -12.98
N THR A 63 -17.53 -31.46 -13.10
CA THR A 63 -16.38 -32.34 -12.93
C THR A 63 -15.41 -32.02 -14.06
N VAL A 64 -14.27 -31.39 -13.72
CA VAL A 64 -13.13 -31.29 -14.62
C VAL A 64 -12.76 -32.71 -15.03
N SER A 65 -12.68 -32.95 -16.33
CA SER A 65 -12.31 -34.25 -16.89
C SER A 65 -10.88 -34.58 -16.46
N ASP A 66 -10.71 -35.70 -15.75
CA ASP A 66 -9.39 -36.24 -15.36
C ASP A 66 -8.67 -36.95 -16.54
N ARG A 67 -9.14 -36.76 -17.77
CA ARG A 67 -8.54 -37.36 -18.96
C ARG A 67 -7.22 -36.65 -19.26
N ARG A 68 -6.14 -37.43 -19.36
CA ARG A 68 -4.76 -36.96 -19.66
C ARG A 68 -4.65 -36.14 -20.94
N GLU A 69 -5.60 -36.32 -21.84
CA GLU A 69 -5.74 -35.68 -23.15
C GLU A 69 -6.35 -34.27 -23.06
N ASP A 70 -7.03 -33.90 -21.97
CA ASP A 70 -7.56 -32.55 -21.71
C ASP A 70 -6.53 -31.64 -20.99
N VAL A 71 -5.43 -32.21 -20.47
CA VAL A 71 -4.32 -31.50 -19.79
C VAL A 71 -3.17 -31.17 -20.76
N MET A 72 -3.13 -31.83 -21.91
CA MET A 72 -2.08 -31.63 -22.92
C MET A 72 -2.64 -30.78 -24.06
N LEU A 73 -2.57 -29.45 -23.92
CA LEU A 73 -2.45 -28.58 -25.09
C LEU A 73 -1.28 -29.14 -25.91
N GLN A 74 -1.56 -29.50 -27.16
CA GLN A 74 -0.64 -30.19 -28.06
C GLN A 74 0.79 -29.65 -27.93
N PRO A 75 1.83 -30.52 -27.98
CA PRO A 75 3.19 -30.04 -28.17
C PRO A 75 3.19 -29.27 -29.49
N PHE A 76 3.40 -27.96 -29.43
CA PHE A 76 3.66 -27.18 -30.63
C PHE A 76 4.91 -27.77 -31.26
N ASP A 77 4.76 -28.28 -32.48
CA ASP A 77 5.79 -28.96 -33.22
C ASP A 77 6.97 -27.98 -33.42
N SER A 78 8.05 -28.18 -32.67
CA SER A 78 9.22 -27.30 -32.57
C SER A 78 10.11 -27.38 -33.81
N ARG A 79 9.52 -27.36 -35.01
CA ARG A 79 10.22 -27.50 -36.29
C ARG A 79 9.84 -26.45 -37.34
N GLN A 80 9.24 -25.33 -36.93
CA GLN A 80 9.36 -24.11 -37.74
C GLN A 80 10.75 -23.54 -37.52
N ARG A 81 11.54 -23.40 -38.59
CA ARG A 81 12.85 -22.74 -38.58
C ARG A 81 12.67 -21.37 -37.92
N GLN A 82 13.09 -21.24 -36.67
CA GLN A 82 13.07 -19.94 -36.00
C GLN A 82 14.06 -19.04 -36.71
N ASP A 83 13.60 -17.86 -37.11
CA ASP A 83 14.49 -16.83 -37.61
C ASP A 83 15.52 -16.49 -36.52
N VAL A 84 16.77 -16.22 -36.91
CA VAL A 84 17.84 -15.92 -35.95
C VAL A 84 17.49 -14.65 -35.17
N GLU A 85 16.81 -13.71 -35.83
CA GLU A 85 16.35 -12.44 -35.24
C GLU A 85 15.21 -12.65 -34.22
N GLU A 86 14.25 -13.52 -34.52
CA GLU A 86 13.15 -13.87 -33.58
C GLU A 86 13.69 -14.56 -32.33
N THR A 87 14.61 -15.50 -32.51
CA THR A 87 15.24 -16.22 -31.41
C THR A 87 16.00 -15.27 -30.48
N LYS A 88 16.67 -14.27 -31.08
CA LYS A 88 17.38 -13.23 -30.34
C LYS A 88 16.42 -12.33 -29.55
N ALA A 89 15.33 -11.87 -30.17
CA ALA A 89 14.34 -11.03 -29.49
C ALA A 89 13.70 -11.72 -28.28
N VAL A 90 13.35 -13.01 -28.42
CA VAL A 90 12.81 -13.82 -27.32
C VAL A 90 13.84 -14.00 -26.20
N GLU A 91 15.12 -14.20 -26.55
CA GLU A 91 16.20 -14.33 -25.57
C GLU A 91 16.48 -13.02 -24.82
N ASP A 92 16.51 -11.89 -25.52
CA ASP A 92 16.67 -10.56 -24.93
C ASP A 92 15.52 -10.25 -23.95
N LEU A 93 14.28 -10.58 -24.32
CA LEU A 93 13.12 -10.51 -23.42
C LEU A 93 13.30 -11.42 -22.20
N ARG A 94 13.74 -12.68 -22.41
CA ARG A 94 13.96 -13.65 -21.32
C ARG A 94 14.97 -13.13 -20.30
N VAL A 95 16.08 -12.57 -20.76
CA VAL A 95 17.11 -11.98 -19.89
C VAL A 95 16.55 -10.79 -19.11
N ALA A 96 15.81 -9.90 -19.76
CA ALA A 96 15.18 -8.75 -19.11
C ALA A 96 14.16 -9.16 -18.03
N VAL A 97 13.28 -10.11 -18.35
CA VAL A 97 12.27 -10.66 -17.43
C VAL A 97 12.94 -11.31 -16.22
N LEU A 98 13.94 -12.17 -16.41
CA LEU A 98 14.64 -12.83 -15.31
C LEU A 98 15.40 -11.82 -14.44
N THR A 99 15.98 -10.78 -15.04
CA THR A 99 16.67 -9.72 -14.32
C THR A 99 15.67 -8.92 -13.48
N LYS A 100 14.49 -8.58 -14.01
CA LYS A 100 13.42 -7.92 -13.25
C LYS A 100 12.94 -8.77 -12.08
N LEU A 101 12.70 -10.07 -12.28
CA LEU A 101 12.23 -10.97 -11.22
C LEU A 101 13.24 -11.12 -10.08
N ARG A 102 14.55 -11.12 -10.39
CA ARG A 102 15.62 -11.22 -9.39
C ARG A 102 15.94 -9.89 -8.72
N ARG A 103 15.95 -8.80 -9.49
CA ARG A 103 16.34 -7.46 -9.07
C ARG A 103 15.36 -6.42 -9.65
N PRO A 104 14.19 -6.24 -9.00
CA PRO A 104 13.12 -5.39 -9.53
C PRO A 104 13.49 -3.93 -9.77
N ALA A 105 14.47 -3.40 -9.02
CA ALA A 105 14.94 -2.03 -9.12
C ALA A 105 15.91 -1.78 -10.29
N GLN A 106 16.57 -2.82 -10.82
CA GLN A 106 17.59 -2.67 -11.88
C GLN A 106 16.98 -2.66 -13.28
N MET A 107 15.78 -3.21 -13.44
CA MET A 107 15.08 -3.29 -14.72
C MET A 107 13.77 -2.55 -14.62
N ASP A 108 13.50 -1.64 -15.54
CA ASP A 108 12.20 -0.99 -15.62
C ASP A 108 11.18 -1.86 -16.36
N SER A 109 9.93 -1.84 -15.90
CA SER A 109 8.82 -2.55 -16.54
C SER A 109 8.52 -1.98 -17.93
N GLU A 110 8.83 -0.70 -18.18
CA GLU A 110 8.78 -0.11 -19.52
C GLU A 110 9.70 -0.79 -20.50
N ARG A 111 10.97 -1.02 -20.11
CA ARG A 111 11.94 -1.69 -20.97
C ARG A 111 11.56 -3.15 -21.22
N VAL A 112 11.03 -3.85 -20.22
CA VAL A 112 10.52 -5.23 -20.39
C VAL A 112 9.37 -5.26 -21.40
N TYR A 113 8.43 -4.31 -21.32
CA TYR A 113 7.32 -4.23 -22.26
C TYR A 113 7.77 -3.84 -23.68
N ALA A 114 8.74 -2.92 -23.81
CA ALA A 114 9.30 -2.54 -25.11
C ALA A 114 9.94 -3.75 -25.83
N LEU A 115 10.75 -4.55 -25.11
CA LEU A 115 11.33 -5.80 -25.65
C LEU A 115 10.25 -6.82 -26.03
N TYR A 116 9.14 -6.87 -25.31
CA TYR A 116 8.00 -7.71 -25.69
C TYR A 116 7.36 -7.23 -27.01
N GLN A 117 7.27 -5.91 -27.25
CA GLN A 117 6.72 -5.36 -28.49
C GLN A 117 7.61 -5.59 -29.72
N GLU A 118 8.91 -5.85 -29.54
CA GLU A 118 9.84 -6.20 -30.62
C GLU A 118 9.57 -7.59 -31.22
N ILE A 119 8.79 -8.44 -30.54
CA ILE A 119 8.40 -9.76 -31.04
C ILE A 119 7.28 -9.60 -32.10
N PRO A 120 7.33 -10.38 -33.21
CA PRO A 120 6.26 -10.40 -34.21
C PRO A 120 4.89 -10.85 -33.67
N GLU A 121 3.80 -10.38 -34.28
CA GLU A 121 2.45 -10.84 -33.95
C GLU A 121 2.13 -12.19 -34.61
N PRO A 122 1.49 -13.16 -33.90
CA PRO A 122 1.00 -13.10 -32.51
C PRO A 122 2.08 -13.39 -31.45
N ARG A 123 2.47 -12.37 -30.68
CA ARG A 123 3.67 -12.35 -29.82
C ARG A 123 3.75 -13.49 -28.81
N ILE A 124 2.65 -13.74 -28.10
CA ILE A 124 2.60 -14.73 -27.02
C ILE A 124 2.84 -16.16 -27.51
N SER A 125 2.53 -16.44 -28.78
CA SER A 125 2.75 -17.76 -29.39
C SER A 125 4.23 -18.10 -29.57
N HIS A 126 5.09 -17.09 -29.69
CA HIS A 126 6.54 -17.28 -29.76
C HIS A 126 7.18 -17.53 -28.38
N LEU A 127 6.44 -17.34 -27.29
CA LEU A 127 6.96 -17.46 -25.93
C LEU A 127 6.63 -18.84 -25.31
N PRO A 128 7.62 -19.53 -24.71
CA PRO A 128 7.34 -20.74 -23.95
C PRO A 128 6.47 -20.43 -22.73
N ALA A 129 5.63 -21.39 -22.31
CA ALA A 129 4.67 -21.20 -21.23
C ALA A 129 5.29 -20.60 -19.95
N ARG A 130 6.46 -21.10 -19.54
CA ARG A 130 7.19 -20.58 -18.39
C ARG A 130 7.54 -19.09 -18.54
N LEU A 131 7.98 -18.67 -19.72
CA LEU A 131 8.35 -17.27 -19.98
C LEU A 131 7.10 -16.37 -20.01
N ARG A 132 5.96 -16.85 -20.50
CA ARG A 132 4.68 -16.10 -20.44
C ARG A 132 4.29 -15.74 -19.01
N HIS A 133 4.31 -16.72 -18.11
CA HIS A 133 3.98 -16.50 -16.70
C HIS A 133 5.01 -15.61 -16.00
N GLN A 134 6.30 -15.77 -16.35
CA GLN A 134 7.37 -14.91 -15.84
C GLN A 134 7.26 -13.46 -16.32
N LEU A 135 6.84 -13.25 -17.57
CA LEU A 135 6.60 -11.93 -18.15
C LEU A 135 5.49 -11.20 -17.39
N LEU A 136 4.33 -11.84 -17.22
CA LEU A 136 3.22 -11.26 -16.45
C LEU A 136 3.64 -11.01 -14.98
N ALA A 137 4.37 -11.93 -14.36
CA ALA A 137 4.91 -11.71 -13.02
C ALA A 137 5.85 -10.50 -12.96
N ALA A 138 6.74 -10.33 -13.94
CA ALA A 138 7.68 -9.22 -14.03
C ALA A 138 6.98 -7.87 -14.23
N LEU A 139 5.99 -7.80 -15.12
CA LEU A 139 5.18 -6.61 -15.35
C LEU A 139 4.31 -6.26 -14.13
N GLY A 140 3.92 -7.25 -13.32
CA GLY A 140 3.21 -7.03 -12.05
C GLY A 140 4.08 -6.48 -10.91
N MET A 141 5.42 -6.51 -11.02
CA MET A 141 6.35 -6.02 -10.00
C MET A 141 6.57 -4.50 -10.09
N ILE A 142 5.55 -3.75 -9.69
CA ILE A 142 5.56 -2.29 -9.70
C ILE A 142 5.28 -1.75 -8.30
N GLU A 143 6.00 -0.68 -7.93
CA GLU A 143 5.84 0.01 -6.65
C GLU A 143 4.53 0.80 -6.56
N ARG A 144 4.23 1.61 -7.59
CA ARG A 144 2.97 2.33 -7.74
C ARG A 144 2.32 2.00 -9.07
N LYS A 145 1.11 1.45 -9.00
CA LYS A 145 0.30 1.20 -10.19
C LYS A 145 -0.25 2.53 -10.69
N ASP A 146 -0.12 2.76 -11.98
CA ASP A 146 -0.60 3.94 -12.69
C ASP A 146 -1.31 3.50 -13.98
N SER A 147 -1.96 4.43 -14.68
CA SER A 147 -2.70 4.10 -15.89
C SER A 147 -1.81 3.47 -16.97
N LYS A 148 -0.55 3.91 -17.10
CA LYS A 148 0.39 3.38 -18.09
C LYS A 148 0.76 1.93 -17.79
N SER A 149 1.13 1.61 -16.56
CA SER A 149 1.45 0.24 -16.16
C SER A 149 0.25 -0.69 -16.23
N MET A 150 -0.94 -0.21 -15.87
CA MET A 150 -2.19 -0.94 -16.04
C MET A 150 -2.42 -1.31 -17.52
N LEU A 151 -2.33 -0.34 -18.42
CA LEU A 151 -2.54 -0.57 -19.86
C LEU A 151 -1.53 -1.56 -20.44
N ARG A 152 -0.24 -1.46 -20.05
CA ARG A 152 0.79 -2.43 -20.45
C ARG A 152 0.46 -3.84 -19.99
N TYR A 153 0.02 -4.00 -18.74
CA TYR A 153 -0.35 -5.30 -18.20
C TYR A 153 -1.56 -5.90 -18.93
N PHE A 154 -2.61 -5.10 -19.15
CA PHE A 154 -3.80 -5.55 -19.85
C PHE A 154 -3.58 -5.84 -21.34
N ALA A 155 -2.63 -5.15 -22.00
CA ALA A 155 -2.24 -5.49 -23.37
C ALA A 155 -1.68 -6.91 -23.45
N VAL A 156 -0.75 -7.28 -22.55
CA VAL A 156 -0.19 -8.64 -22.51
C VAL A 156 -1.26 -9.67 -22.13
N VAL A 157 -2.15 -9.34 -21.19
CA VAL A 157 -3.30 -10.21 -20.83
C VAL A 157 -4.22 -10.44 -22.03
N ALA A 158 -4.53 -9.40 -22.80
CA ALA A 158 -5.35 -9.51 -24.01
C ALA A 158 -4.66 -10.40 -25.04
N ASP A 159 -3.36 -10.24 -25.28
CA ASP A 159 -2.59 -11.10 -26.20
C ASP A 159 -2.60 -12.57 -25.77
N VAL A 160 -2.48 -12.84 -24.46
CA VAL A 160 -2.54 -14.21 -23.91
C VAL A 160 -3.89 -14.84 -24.19
N LYS A 161 -4.98 -14.10 -23.94
CA LYS A 161 -6.35 -14.57 -24.17
C LYS A 161 -6.69 -14.73 -25.65
N ASN A 162 -6.32 -13.76 -26.48
CA ASN A 162 -6.56 -13.79 -27.93
C ASN A 162 -5.80 -14.94 -28.61
N SER A 163 -4.68 -15.36 -28.05
CA SER A 163 -3.90 -16.51 -28.53
C SER A 163 -4.38 -17.86 -27.95
N GLY A 164 -5.46 -17.87 -27.16
CA GLY A 164 -6.06 -19.09 -26.60
C GLY A 164 -5.34 -19.67 -25.39
N PHE A 165 -4.46 -18.90 -24.73
CA PHE A 165 -3.77 -19.36 -23.51
C PHE A 165 -4.55 -18.95 -22.24
N SER A 166 -4.46 -19.80 -21.21
CA SER A 166 -5.12 -19.57 -19.93
C SER A 166 -4.25 -18.75 -18.97
N LEU A 167 -4.90 -17.90 -18.17
CA LEU A 167 -4.28 -17.20 -17.05
C LEU A 167 -4.40 -18.02 -15.76
N THR A 168 -3.37 -17.94 -14.93
CA THR A 168 -3.34 -18.49 -13.58
C THR A 168 -4.11 -17.60 -12.60
N SER A 169 -4.51 -18.15 -11.44
CA SER A 169 -5.16 -17.37 -10.37
C SER A 169 -4.30 -16.17 -9.91
N TYR A 170 -2.98 -16.30 -9.90
CA TYR A 170 -2.08 -15.19 -9.57
C TYR A 170 -2.14 -14.06 -10.61
N GLU A 171 -2.21 -14.39 -11.89
CA GLU A 171 -2.29 -13.42 -12.99
C GLU A 171 -3.65 -12.72 -13.01
N TRP A 172 -4.74 -13.45 -12.81
CA TRP A 172 -6.07 -12.88 -12.61
C TRP A 172 -6.12 -11.90 -11.44
N ASN A 173 -5.58 -12.28 -10.28
CA ASN A 173 -5.50 -11.41 -9.11
C ASN A 173 -4.60 -10.17 -9.37
N THR A 174 -3.56 -10.32 -10.18
CA THR A 174 -2.70 -9.20 -10.56
C THR A 174 -3.43 -8.25 -11.51
N ALA A 175 -4.17 -8.76 -12.50
CA ALA A 175 -5.03 -7.99 -13.39
C ALA A 175 -6.09 -7.21 -12.58
N MET A 176 -6.78 -7.89 -11.66
CA MET A 176 -7.76 -7.27 -10.76
C MET A 176 -7.12 -6.21 -9.87
N SER A 177 -5.90 -6.45 -9.36
CA SER A 177 -5.17 -5.43 -8.61
C SER A 177 -4.77 -4.23 -9.48
N PHE A 178 -4.54 -4.40 -10.78
CA PHE A 178 -4.31 -3.28 -11.70
C PHE A 178 -5.57 -2.48 -11.95
N ALA A 179 -6.69 -3.14 -12.22
CA ALA A 179 -7.98 -2.50 -12.42
C ALA A 179 -8.45 -1.69 -11.20
N THR A 180 -8.06 -2.07 -9.98
CA THR A 180 -8.57 -1.43 -8.76
C THR A 180 -7.64 -0.37 -8.13
N ARG A 181 -6.33 -0.44 -8.38
CA ARG A 181 -5.31 0.35 -7.64
C ARG A 181 -4.50 1.31 -8.50
N TYR A 182 -4.83 1.47 -9.78
CA TYR A 182 -4.18 2.47 -10.63
C TYR A 182 -4.62 3.92 -10.29
N VAL A 183 -5.78 4.06 -9.64
CA VAL A 183 -6.32 5.34 -9.16
C VAL A 183 -5.98 5.61 -7.70
N GLY A 184 -5.93 6.90 -7.33
CA GLY A 184 -5.71 7.32 -5.95
C GLY A 184 -6.93 7.14 -5.03
N THR A 185 -8.15 7.17 -5.60
CA THR A 185 -9.41 6.97 -4.89
C THR A 185 -10.27 6.01 -5.71
N SER A 186 -10.60 4.85 -5.15
CA SER A 186 -11.47 3.88 -5.80
C SER A 186 -12.89 4.42 -5.85
N THR A 187 -13.57 4.16 -6.95
CA THR A 187 -14.98 4.53 -7.19
C THR A 187 -15.79 3.31 -7.57
N GLU A 188 -17.05 3.52 -7.95
CA GLU A 188 -17.90 2.47 -8.49
C GLU A 188 -17.29 1.83 -9.74
N VAL A 189 -16.61 2.61 -10.60
CA VAL A 189 -15.98 2.11 -11.83
C VAL A 189 -14.94 1.02 -11.54
N GLU A 190 -14.02 1.25 -10.61
CA GLU A 190 -13.01 0.26 -10.25
C GLU A 190 -13.63 -0.96 -9.56
N THR A 191 -14.74 -0.76 -8.84
CA THR A 191 -15.47 -1.84 -8.17
C THR A 191 -16.16 -2.74 -9.20
N GLU A 192 -16.85 -2.16 -10.18
CA GLU A 192 -17.47 -2.89 -11.30
C GLU A 192 -16.43 -3.62 -12.13
N ALA A 193 -15.29 -2.98 -12.43
CA ALA A 193 -14.20 -3.63 -13.16
C ALA A 193 -13.66 -4.86 -12.41
N ALA A 194 -13.51 -4.77 -11.09
CA ALA A 194 -13.09 -5.91 -10.27
C ALA A 194 -14.10 -7.06 -10.29
N LEU A 195 -15.39 -6.74 -10.18
CA LEU A 195 -16.48 -7.73 -10.25
C LEU A 195 -16.55 -8.38 -11.64
N HIS A 196 -16.35 -7.62 -12.71
CA HIS A 196 -16.29 -8.15 -14.07
C HIS A 196 -15.13 -9.14 -14.22
N ILE A 197 -13.92 -8.76 -13.79
CA ILE A 197 -12.74 -9.65 -13.84
C ILE A 197 -12.97 -10.91 -12.99
N TRP A 198 -13.62 -10.78 -11.83
CA TRP A 198 -13.94 -11.94 -10.99
C TRP A 198 -14.94 -12.88 -11.67
N ARG A 199 -16.01 -12.34 -12.27
CA ARG A 199 -16.98 -13.13 -13.04
C ARG A 199 -16.30 -13.87 -14.18
N GLU A 200 -15.48 -13.16 -14.97
CA GLU A 200 -14.75 -13.74 -16.09
C GLU A 200 -13.80 -14.86 -15.63
N MET A 201 -13.06 -14.62 -14.55
CA MET A 201 -12.15 -15.58 -13.95
C MET A 201 -12.86 -16.90 -13.57
N GLU A 202 -14.01 -16.84 -12.87
CA GLU A 202 -14.71 -18.05 -12.42
C GLU A 202 -15.60 -18.68 -13.49
N HIS A 203 -16.32 -17.88 -14.28
CA HIS A 203 -17.35 -18.35 -15.20
C HIS A 203 -16.79 -18.72 -16.57
N ASP A 204 -15.94 -17.86 -17.14
CA ASP A 204 -15.48 -18.02 -18.52
C ASP A 204 -14.16 -18.81 -18.56
N ALA A 205 -13.26 -18.55 -17.61
CA ALA A 205 -11.96 -19.23 -17.53
C ALA A 205 -11.96 -20.47 -16.60
N GLY A 206 -13.01 -20.69 -15.81
CA GLY A 206 -13.11 -21.81 -14.87
C GLY A 206 -12.06 -21.79 -13.75
N VAL A 207 -11.43 -20.64 -13.48
CA VAL A 207 -10.40 -20.49 -12.44
C VAL A 207 -11.07 -20.04 -11.15
N LYS A 208 -11.05 -20.89 -10.11
CA LYS A 208 -11.67 -20.57 -8.82
C LYS A 208 -11.00 -19.37 -8.14
N ALA A 209 -11.81 -18.43 -7.63
CA ALA A 209 -11.33 -17.34 -6.79
C ALA A 209 -10.67 -17.86 -5.51
N ASN A 210 -9.77 -17.08 -4.93
CA ASN A 210 -9.10 -17.41 -3.68
C ASN A 210 -9.13 -16.24 -2.68
N GLU A 211 -8.52 -16.43 -1.52
CA GLU A 211 -8.38 -15.41 -0.47
C GLU A 211 -7.87 -14.07 -0.99
N VAL A 212 -6.95 -14.06 -1.96
CA VAL A 212 -6.39 -12.83 -2.54
C VAL A 212 -7.43 -12.13 -3.40
N THR A 213 -8.20 -12.88 -4.20
CA THR A 213 -9.30 -12.34 -5.01
C THR A 213 -10.30 -11.60 -4.12
N PHE A 214 -10.78 -12.25 -3.06
CA PHE A 214 -11.76 -11.64 -2.16
C PHE A 214 -11.20 -10.49 -1.33
N ASN A 215 -9.92 -10.53 -0.95
CA ASN A 215 -9.28 -9.38 -0.31
C ASN A 215 -9.23 -8.15 -1.23
N ILE A 216 -8.99 -8.33 -2.54
CA ILE A 216 -9.02 -7.24 -3.52
C ILE A 216 -10.45 -6.70 -3.66
N LEU A 217 -11.45 -7.57 -3.81
CA LEU A 217 -12.86 -7.19 -3.91
C LEU A 217 -13.35 -6.43 -2.67
N PHE A 218 -12.98 -6.91 -1.47
CA PHE A 218 -13.33 -6.26 -0.21
C PHE A 218 -12.67 -4.89 -0.09
N ASP A 219 -11.37 -4.78 -0.41
CA ASP A 219 -10.62 -3.52 -0.32
C ASP A 219 -11.16 -2.46 -1.29
N VAL A 220 -11.45 -2.81 -2.55
CA VAL A 220 -11.99 -1.87 -3.53
C VAL A 220 -13.39 -1.41 -3.17
N ALA A 221 -14.29 -2.34 -2.78
CA ALA A 221 -15.65 -2.02 -2.37
C ALA A 221 -15.67 -1.09 -1.15
N SER A 222 -14.81 -1.40 -0.15
CA SER A 222 -14.64 -0.56 1.04
C SER A 222 -14.21 0.86 0.66
N LYS A 223 -13.17 1.00 -0.17
CA LYS A 223 -12.61 2.30 -0.57
C LYS A 223 -13.54 3.11 -1.47
N ALA A 224 -14.37 2.45 -2.27
CA ALA A 224 -15.42 3.07 -3.06
C ALA A 224 -16.62 3.54 -2.21
N GLY A 225 -16.67 3.19 -0.91
CA GLY A 225 -17.79 3.51 -0.03
C GLY A 225 -19.01 2.61 -0.23
N ASN A 226 -18.90 1.56 -1.06
CA ASN A 226 -19.96 0.56 -1.23
C ASN A 226 -19.89 -0.48 -0.11
N PHE A 227 -20.28 -0.07 1.09
CA PHE A 227 -20.16 -0.89 2.29
C PHE A 227 -21.03 -2.16 2.22
N THR A 228 -22.21 -2.08 1.61
CA THR A 228 -23.09 -3.24 1.40
C THR A 228 -22.39 -4.33 0.59
N LEU A 229 -21.73 -3.97 -0.52
CA LEU A 229 -20.96 -4.93 -1.30
C LEU A 229 -19.78 -5.50 -0.51
N ALA A 230 -19.07 -4.67 0.25
CA ALA A 230 -17.97 -5.15 1.09
C ALA A 230 -18.45 -6.17 2.13
N GLU A 231 -19.59 -5.93 2.77
CA GLU A 231 -20.22 -6.88 3.71
C GLU A 231 -20.68 -8.18 3.02
N MET A 232 -21.19 -8.09 1.78
CA MET A 232 -21.52 -9.28 0.97
C MET A 232 -20.27 -10.10 0.62
N VAL A 233 -19.17 -9.44 0.23
CA VAL A 233 -17.89 -10.08 -0.04
C VAL A 233 -17.34 -10.76 1.21
N TYR A 234 -17.44 -10.10 2.37
CA TYR A 234 -17.05 -10.68 3.66
C TYR A 234 -17.83 -11.95 3.98
N LYS A 235 -19.16 -11.94 3.82
CA LYS A 235 -20.00 -13.14 3.99
C LYS A 235 -19.58 -14.25 3.03
N GLU A 236 -19.33 -13.92 1.76
CA GLU A 236 -18.95 -14.92 0.76
C GLU A 236 -17.61 -15.59 1.11
N MET A 237 -16.66 -14.83 1.67
CA MET A 237 -15.40 -15.40 2.16
C MET A 237 -15.64 -16.45 3.26
N ILE A 238 -16.52 -16.16 4.21
CA ILE A 238 -16.88 -17.08 5.30
C ILE A 238 -17.61 -18.30 4.74
N ASN A 239 -18.60 -18.10 3.86
CA ASN A 239 -19.37 -19.19 3.26
C ASN A 239 -18.49 -20.17 2.48
N ARG A 240 -17.45 -19.66 1.80
CA ARG A 240 -16.46 -20.47 1.08
C ARG A 240 -15.37 -21.06 1.99
N GLY A 241 -15.42 -20.79 3.30
CA GLY A 241 -14.50 -21.33 4.30
C GLY A 241 -13.09 -20.73 4.25
N TYR A 242 -12.91 -19.52 3.71
CA TYR A 242 -11.60 -18.88 3.71
C TYR A 242 -11.26 -18.34 5.10
N THR A 243 -10.06 -18.67 5.57
CA THR A 243 -9.50 -18.08 6.79
C THR A 243 -8.94 -16.69 6.49
N PHE A 244 -9.26 -15.72 7.34
CA PHE A 244 -8.70 -14.38 7.21
C PHE A 244 -7.19 -14.37 7.47
N ASN A 245 -6.47 -13.69 6.59
CA ASN A 245 -5.04 -13.43 6.75
C ASN A 245 -4.81 -12.00 7.24
N ARG A 246 -3.56 -11.67 7.56
CA ARG A 246 -3.12 -10.31 7.94
C ARG A 246 -3.73 -9.20 7.07
N TYR A 247 -3.74 -9.37 5.75
CA TYR A 247 -4.26 -8.36 4.83
C TYR A 247 -5.75 -8.11 5.08
N HIS A 248 -6.54 -9.18 5.21
CA HIS A 248 -7.96 -9.06 5.46
C HIS A 248 -8.26 -8.35 6.78
N HIS A 249 -7.56 -8.72 7.87
CA HIS A 249 -7.76 -8.07 9.18
C HIS A 249 -7.47 -6.57 9.13
N VAL A 250 -6.38 -6.16 8.47
CA VAL A 250 -6.05 -4.74 8.31
C VAL A 250 -7.08 -4.03 7.43
N SER A 251 -7.54 -4.66 6.35
CA SER A 251 -8.61 -4.12 5.50
C SER A 251 -9.92 -3.97 6.26
N LEU A 252 -10.25 -4.90 7.17
CA LEU A 252 -11.46 -4.85 8.00
C LEU A 252 -11.42 -3.69 9.01
N ILE A 253 -10.29 -3.46 9.67
CA ILE A 253 -10.08 -2.27 10.52
C ILE A 253 -10.31 -0.99 9.71
N HIS A 254 -9.70 -0.90 8.53
CA HIS A 254 -9.86 0.25 7.64
C HIS A 254 -11.30 0.43 7.15
N PHE A 255 -12.02 -0.67 6.85
CA PHE A 255 -13.43 -0.66 6.47
C PHE A 255 -14.31 -0.02 7.54
N PHE A 256 -14.19 -0.44 8.81
CA PHE A 256 -14.96 0.19 9.88
C PHE A 256 -14.59 1.66 10.10
N GLY A 257 -13.30 2.00 9.93
CA GLY A 257 -12.86 3.40 9.94
C GLY A 257 -13.45 4.25 8.80
N LEU A 258 -13.70 3.66 7.63
CA LEU A 258 -14.41 4.30 6.52
C LEU A 258 -15.92 4.44 6.78
N LYS A 259 -16.53 3.44 7.44
CA LYS A 259 -17.92 3.45 7.91
C LYS A 259 -18.13 4.40 9.10
N GLN A 260 -17.07 5.03 9.62
CA GLN A 260 -17.07 5.87 10.83
C GLN A 260 -17.61 5.12 12.06
N ASN A 261 -17.36 3.81 12.13
CA ASN A 261 -17.78 2.95 13.23
C ASN A 261 -16.58 2.63 14.15
N GLY A 262 -16.43 3.40 15.23
CA GLY A 262 -15.34 3.26 16.20
C GLY A 262 -15.35 1.93 16.95
N SER A 263 -16.52 1.46 17.38
CA SER A 263 -16.66 0.15 18.05
C SER A 263 -16.35 -1.01 17.09
N GLY A 264 -16.76 -0.91 15.83
CA GLY A 264 -16.37 -1.84 14.77
C GLY A 264 -14.85 -1.89 14.54
N VAL A 265 -14.15 -0.74 14.58
CA VAL A 265 -12.68 -0.67 14.51
C VAL A 265 -12.05 -1.47 15.65
N ARG A 266 -12.55 -1.32 16.87
CA ARG A 266 -12.06 -2.06 18.06
C ARG A 266 -12.34 -3.55 17.95
N ALA A 267 -13.55 -3.93 17.53
CA ALA A 267 -13.92 -5.32 17.33
C ALA A 267 -13.02 -5.99 16.28
N ALA A 268 -12.74 -5.31 15.17
CA ALA A 268 -11.84 -5.82 14.12
C ALA A 268 -10.39 -5.95 14.60
N TYR A 269 -9.90 -4.99 15.41
CA TYR A 269 -8.57 -5.08 16.01
C TYR A 269 -8.47 -6.21 17.03
N ARG A 270 -9.45 -6.34 17.93
CA ARG A 270 -9.56 -7.46 18.88
C ARG A 270 -9.53 -8.80 18.16
N HIS A 271 -10.34 -8.94 17.12
CA HIS A 271 -10.40 -10.14 16.29
C HIS A 271 -9.06 -10.48 15.63
N MET A 272 -8.28 -9.47 15.20
CA MET A 272 -6.92 -9.69 14.68
C MET A 272 -5.96 -10.22 15.75
N VAL A 273 -6.02 -9.67 16.98
CA VAL A 273 -5.19 -10.11 18.11
C VAL A 273 -5.55 -11.53 18.53
N GLU A 274 -6.84 -11.84 18.65
CA GLU A 274 -7.35 -13.17 19.00
C GLU A 274 -7.01 -14.21 17.93
N ALA A 275 -7.02 -13.83 16.65
CA ALA A 275 -6.68 -14.69 15.51
C ALA A 275 -5.18 -15.08 15.43
N GLY A 276 -4.33 -14.68 16.38
CA GLY A 276 -2.93 -15.08 16.37
C GLY A 276 -2.02 -14.19 15.53
N GLU A 277 -2.52 -13.12 14.93
CA GLU A 277 -1.72 -12.27 14.05
C GLU A 277 -0.67 -11.47 14.85
N ILE A 278 0.46 -11.18 14.18
CA ILE A 278 1.53 -10.36 14.75
C ILE A 278 1.21 -8.89 14.53
N ILE A 279 1.14 -8.10 15.60
CA ILE A 279 0.83 -6.67 15.51
C ILE A 279 2.12 -5.90 15.22
N ASP A 280 2.07 -4.93 14.31
CA ASP A 280 3.19 -4.04 13.99
C ASP A 280 2.72 -2.58 13.88
N THR A 281 3.65 -1.66 13.64
CA THR A 281 3.37 -0.23 13.39
C THR A 281 2.34 -0.01 12.28
N ILE A 282 2.24 -0.87 11.26
CA ILE A 282 1.29 -0.67 10.15
C ILE A 282 -0.13 -0.94 10.61
N THR A 283 -0.32 -2.02 11.38
CA THR A 283 -1.61 -2.30 12.02
C THR A 283 -2.01 -1.17 12.94
N LEU A 284 -1.09 -0.71 13.82
CA LEU A 284 -1.39 0.39 14.75
C LEU A 284 -1.66 1.72 14.03
N ASN A 285 -0.94 2.03 12.95
CA ASN A 285 -1.21 3.18 12.09
C ASN A 285 -2.58 3.09 11.41
N CYS A 286 -3.00 1.88 11.02
CA CYS A 286 -4.33 1.65 10.47
C CYS A 286 -5.42 1.94 11.51
N VAL A 287 -5.28 1.41 12.73
CA VAL A 287 -6.19 1.70 13.85
C VAL A 287 -6.20 3.19 14.16
N LEU A 288 -5.02 3.81 14.33
CA LEU A 288 -4.87 5.24 14.58
C LEU A 288 -5.63 6.08 13.55
N SER A 289 -5.40 5.82 12.26
CA SER A 289 -6.09 6.53 11.19
C SER A 289 -7.60 6.30 11.16
N SER A 290 -8.05 5.12 11.58
CA SER A 290 -9.47 4.74 11.61
C SER A 290 -10.21 5.41 12.77
N LEU A 291 -9.60 5.45 13.96
CA LEU A 291 -10.15 6.16 15.13
C LEU A 291 -10.26 7.66 14.88
N LEU A 292 -9.22 8.27 14.29
CA LEU A 292 -9.29 9.67 13.87
C LEU A 292 -10.48 9.91 12.92
N ARG A 293 -10.68 9.03 11.92
CA ARG A 293 -11.84 9.15 11.02
C ARG A 293 -13.20 9.02 11.70
N CYS A 294 -13.27 8.30 12.81
CA CYS A 294 -14.48 8.19 13.63
C CYS A 294 -14.69 9.41 14.55
N GLY A 295 -13.78 10.39 14.55
CA GLY A 295 -13.83 11.54 15.45
C GLY A 295 -13.46 11.21 16.90
N GLU A 296 -12.65 10.16 17.10
CA GLU A 296 -12.19 9.73 18.42
C GLU A 296 -10.72 10.11 18.63
N GLU A 297 -10.43 11.42 18.60
CA GLU A 297 -9.06 11.94 18.72
C GLU A 297 -8.38 11.52 20.03
N GLU A 298 -9.10 11.51 21.14
CA GLU A 298 -8.53 11.16 22.44
C GLU A 298 -8.01 9.70 22.46
N SER A 299 -8.80 8.77 21.93
CA SER A 299 -8.42 7.36 21.82
C SER A 299 -7.23 7.17 20.86
N ALA A 300 -7.21 7.92 19.75
CA ALA A 300 -6.07 7.94 18.83
C ALA A 300 -4.79 8.48 19.50
N GLU A 301 -4.88 9.53 20.32
CA GLU A 301 -3.74 10.07 21.06
C GLU A 301 -3.21 9.08 22.10
N ARG A 302 -4.09 8.41 22.84
CA ARG A 302 -3.67 7.37 23.81
C ARG A 302 -2.94 6.22 23.12
N LEU A 303 -3.45 5.75 21.99
CA LEU A 303 -2.78 4.75 21.16
C LEU A 303 -1.37 5.23 20.74
N TYR A 304 -1.26 6.48 20.29
CA TYR A 304 0.03 7.07 19.92
C TYR A 304 1.02 7.14 21.11
N GLN A 305 0.55 7.52 22.31
CA GLN A 305 1.40 7.51 23.51
C GLN A 305 1.88 6.10 23.87
N LYS A 306 1.02 5.08 23.72
CA LYS A 306 1.42 3.68 23.94
C LYS A 306 2.47 3.21 22.92
N MET A 307 2.34 3.59 21.65
CA MET A 307 3.38 3.35 20.64
C MET A 307 4.74 3.95 21.06
N LYS A 308 4.74 5.21 21.52
CA LYS A 308 5.96 5.88 22.02
C LYS A 308 6.58 5.13 23.21
N ASN A 309 5.77 4.78 24.21
CA ASN A 309 6.24 4.15 25.44
C ASN A 309 6.71 2.71 25.23
N SER A 310 6.17 2.02 24.23
CA SER A 310 6.56 0.64 23.87
C SER A 310 7.92 0.54 23.19
N THR A 311 8.54 1.68 22.86
CA THR A 311 9.79 1.74 22.11
C THR A 311 10.91 2.21 23.01
N GLU A 312 11.98 1.42 23.12
CA GLU A 312 13.25 1.90 23.64
C GLU A 312 13.81 2.96 22.68
N ALA A 313 14.01 4.18 23.18
CA ALA A 313 14.58 5.27 22.39
C ALA A 313 15.89 4.82 21.71
N GLY A 314 15.93 4.82 20.37
CA GLY A 314 17.14 4.52 19.60
C GLY A 314 17.12 3.25 18.74
N ARG A 315 16.03 2.48 18.66
CA ARG A 315 15.91 1.47 17.58
C ARG A 315 15.82 2.19 16.23
N ASN A 316 16.77 1.92 15.33
CA ASN A 316 16.72 2.42 13.97
C ASN A 316 15.44 1.93 13.29
N ILE A 317 14.56 2.87 12.93
CA ILE A 317 13.38 2.59 12.12
C ILE A 317 13.91 2.31 10.70
N PRO A 318 13.74 1.07 10.17
CA PRO A 318 14.24 0.76 8.84
C PRO A 318 13.55 1.67 7.83
N ASP A 319 14.33 2.24 6.89
CA ASP A 319 13.71 2.91 5.76
C ASP A 319 12.87 1.91 4.96
N ARG A 320 11.58 2.21 4.82
CA ARG A 320 10.59 1.29 4.26
C ARG A 320 10.42 1.59 2.78
N ASN A 321 11.42 1.20 1.98
CA ASN A 321 11.17 1.07 0.55
C ASN A 321 10.18 -0.07 0.28
N TYR A 322 9.52 -0.05 -0.88
CA TYR A 322 8.48 -1.01 -1.24
C TYR A 322 8.91 -2.48 -1.13
N THR A 323 10.16 -2.78 -1.50
CA THR A 323 10.70 -4.16 -1.49
C THR A 323 10.88 -4.66 -0.06
N ILE A 324 11.44 -3.83 0.83
CA ILE A 324 11.61 -4.11 2.25
C ILE A 324 10.23 -4.27 2.92
N GLN A 325 9.27 -3.41 2.59
CA GLN A 325 7.91 -3.54 3.14
C GLN A 325 7.26 -4.88 2.74
N LYS A 326 7.42 -5.29 1.48
CA LYS A 326 6.89 -6.57 1.00
C LYS A 326 7.57 -7.76 1.69
N SER A 327 8.88 -7.70 1.94
CA SER A 327 9.59 -8.76 2.66
C SER A 327 9.18 -8.82 4.13
N ILE A 328 9.09 -7.68 4.82
CA ILE A 328 8.59 -7.61 6.21
C ILE A 328 7.19 -8.22 6.30
N THR A 329 6.28 -7.85 5.40
CA THR A 329 4.91 -8.37 5.42
C THR A 329 4.88 -9.89 5.25
N LYS A 330 5.73 -10.45 4.37
CA LYS A 330 5.87 -11.90 4.21
C LYS A 330 6.40 -12.59 5.47
N VAL A 331 7.40 -11.99 6.12
CA VAL A 331 7.97 -12.51 7.39
C VAL A 331 6.91 -12.48 8.50
N LEU A 332 6.14 -11.41 8.63
CA LEU A 332 5.06 -11.33 9.63
C LEU A 332 3.95 -12.36 9.36
N MET A 333 3.55 -12.57 8.10
CA MET A 333 2.60 -13.63 7.76
C MET A 333 3.16 -15.03 8.05
N MET A 334 4.46 -15.24 7.82
CA MET A 334 5.14 -16.49 8.20
C MET A 334 5.12 -16.68 9.72
N PHE A 335 5.46 -15.64 10.49
CA PHE A 335 5.40 -15.68 11.95
C PHE A 335 3.99 -15.96 12.47
N ALA A 336 2.95 -15.35 11.90
CA ALA A 336 1.56 -15.64 12.25
C ALA A 336 1.19 -17.10 11.94
N ARG A 337 1.61 -17.64 10.79
CA ARG A 337 1.37 -19.04 10.43
C ARG A 337 2.08 -20.00 11.39
N VAL A 338 3.33 -19.72 11.76
CA VAL A 338 4.09 -20.54 12.71
C VAL A 338 3.49 -20.43 14.11
N ALA A 339 3.10 -19.23 14.55
CA ALA A 339 2.43 -19.01 15.83
C ALA A 339 1.09 -19.74 15.96
N LYS A 340 0.34 -19.90 14.86
CA LYS A 340 -0.88 -20.73 14.83
C LYS A 340 -0.60 -22.21 15.08
N ALA A 341 0.56 -22.72 14.65
CA ALA A 341 0.98 -24.11 14.89
C ALA A 341 1.70 -24.29 16.24
N HIS A 342 2.44 -23.27 16.69
CA HIS A 342 3.27 -23.24 17.90
C HIS A 342 2.97 -21.96 18.70
N PRO A 343 1.89 -21.94 19.52
CA PRO A 343 1.47 -20.75 20.26
C PRO A 343 2.52 -20.22 21.24
N ASP A 344 3.40 -21.08 21.73
CA ASP A 344 4.55 -20.81 22.60
C ASP A 344 5.59 -19.89 21.95
N MET A 345 5.72 -19.90 20.62
CA MET A 345 6.64 -19.03 19.89
C MET A 345 6.10 -17.62 19.64
N ARG A 346 4.78 -17.41 19.79
CA ARG A 346 4.11 -16.15 19.48
C ARG A 346 4.72 -14.95 20.20
N PRO A 347 5.00 -14.99 21.52
CA PRO A 347 5.56 -13.84 22.22
C PRO A 347 6.93 -13.41 21.67
N SER A 348 7.76 -14.37 21.26
CA SER A 348 9.07 -14.09 20.65
C SER A 348 8.91 -13.38 19.30
N PHE A 349 7.97 -13.83 18.48
CA PHE A 349 7.70 -13.17 17.19
C PHE A 349 7.10 -11.78 17.38
N GLN A 350 6.21 -11.60 18.37
CA GLN A 350 5.63 -10.31 18.68
C GLN A 350 6.67 -9.31 19.18
N HIS A 351 7.63 -9.74 20.00
CA HIS A 351 8.73 -8.89 20.48
C HIS A 351 9.67 -8.44 19.34
N ALA A 352 9.79 -9.23 18.27
CA ALA A 352 10.54 -8.87 17.08
C ALA A 352 9.83 -7.83 16.20
N ALA A 353 8.51 -7.65 16.34
CA ALA A 353 7.74 -6.68 15.59
C ALA A 353 7.93 -5.26 16.16
N LEU A 354 8.14 -4.29 15.27
CA LEU A 354 8.23 -2.89 15.67
C LEU A 354 6.83 -2.34 15.96
N LEU A 355 6.68 -1.71 17.13
CA LEU A 355 5.46 -0.99 17.56
C LEU A 355 5.69 0.53 17.68
N ALA A 356 6.83 1.01 17.17
CA ALA A 356 7.26 2.40 17.25
C ALA A 356 6.52 3.31 16.27
N PRO A 357 6.33 4.60 16.60
CA PRO A 357 5.93 5.62 15.63
C PRO A 357 6.91 5.70 14.47
N ASP A 358 6.40 5.76 13.25
CA ASP A 358 7.20 5.90 12.03
C ASP A 358 6.78 7.15 11.23
N LEU A 359 7.43 7.35 10.07
CA LEU A 359 7.08 8.44 9.15
C LEU A 359 5.59 8.45 8.80
N GLN A 360 4.97 7.27 8.66
CA GLN A 360 3.56 7.15 8.34
C GLN A 360 2.67 7.58 9.53
N THR A 361 3.06 7.27 10.76
CA THR A 361 2.40 7.75 11.99
C THR A 361 2.34 9.28 12.01
N TYR A 362 3.50 9.93 11.85
CA TYR A 362 3.59 11.39 11.83
C TYR A 362 2.86 12.01 10.66
N ARG A 363 2.90 11.37 9.48
CA ARG A 363 2.10 11.80 8.32
C ARG A 363 0.61 11.79 8.63
N ILE A 364 0.09 10.76 9.30
CA ILE A 364 -1.33 10.67 9.69
C ILE A 364 -1.68 11.81 10.65
N LEU A 365 -0.89 11.97 11.72
CA LEU A 365 -1.14 12.97 12.77
C LEU A 365 -1.04 14.40 12.24
N VAL A 366 0.03 14.75 11.52
CA VAL A 366 0.21 16.10 10.96
C VAL A 366 -0.89 16.42 9.94
N ASN A 367 -1.29 15.47 9.10
CA ASN A 367 -2.42 15.70 8.19
C ASN A 367 -3.73 15.92 8.95
N TRP A 368 -4.01 15.15 10.00
CA TRP A 368 -5.26 15.29 10.75
C TRP A 368 -5.31 16.60 11.53
N TYR A 369 -4.35 16.82 12.42
CA TYR A 369 -4.32 18.00 13.29
C TYR A 369 -4.03 19.29 12.53
N GLY A 370 -3.20 19.23 11.47
CA GLY A 370 -2.88 20.38 10.64
C GLY A 370 -4.00 20.73 9.67
N ILE A 371 -4.37 19.81 8.76
CA ILE A 371 -5.30 20.12 7.67
C ILE A 371 -6.74 20.18 8.16
N ARG A 372 -7.18 19.22 9.00
CA ARG A 372 -8.59 19.15 9.43
C ARG A 372 -8.88 20.04 10.63
N LEU A 373 -8.08 19.93 11.70
CA LEU A 373 -8.37 20.64 12.96
C LEU A 373 -7.73 22.02 13.06
N GLY A 374 -6.67 22.30 12.29
CA GLY A 374 -5.92 23.56 12.40
C GLY A 374 -5.14 23.73 13.71
N ASN A 375 -4.95 22.65 14.48
CA ASN A 375 -4.25 22.68 15.76
C ASN A 375 -2.73 22.70 15.57
N LEU A 376 -2.17 23.91 15.41
CA LEU A 376 -0.75 24.10 15.23
C LEU A 376 0.12 23.65 16.42
N PRO A 377 -0.25 23.89 17.70
CA PRO A 377 0.55 23.42 18.83
C PRO A 377 0.83 21.91 18.79
N LYS A 378 -0.17 21.09 18.48
CA LYS A 378 0.00 19.63 18.31
C LYS A 378 0.90 19.30 17.11
N VAL A 379 0.75 20.01 15.99
CA VAL A 379 1.62 19.81 14.82
C VAL A 379 3.08 20.09 15.16
N VAL A 380 3.36 21.19 15.87
CA VAL A 380 4.73 21.52 16.32
C VAL A 380 5.26 20.45 17.27
N GLN A 381 4.46 20.01 18.24
CA GLN A 381 4.83 18.91 19.13
C GLN A 381 5.24 17.66 18.32
N PHE A 382 4.46 17.27 17.33
CA PHE A 382 4.78 16.10 16.49
C PHE A 382 6.06 16.29 15.68
N LEU A 383 6.31 17.49 15.14
CA LEU A 383 7.55 17.79 14.41
C LEU A 383 8.79 17.76 15.31
N ASP A 384 8.69 18.18 16.57
CA ASP A 384 9.80 18.07 17.52
C ASP A 384 10.02 16.63 17.97
N GLU A 385 8.95 15.86 18.19
CA GLU A 385 9.05 14.43 18.50
C GLU A 385 9.68 13.65 17.33
N MET A 386 9.41 14.00 16.08
CA MET A 386 10.10 13.39 14.93
C MET A 386 11.63 13.54 15.01
N LYS A 387 12.14 14.68 15.45
CA LYS A 387 13.59 14.89 15.64
C LYS A 387 14.12 13.96 16.73
N PHE A 388 13.38 13.81 17.83
CA PHE A 388 13.72 12.91 18.93
C PHE A 388 13.81 11.45 18.49
N PHE A 389 12.84 10.98 17.70
CA PHE A 389 12.82 9.61 17.15
C PHE A 389 13.68 9.44 15.88
N ARG A 390 14.42 10.48 15.46
CA ARG A 390 15.26 10.50 14.25
C ARG A 390 14.49 10.10 12.98
N VAL A 391 13.22 10.49 12.89
CA VAL A 391 12.40 10.29 11.69
C VAL A 391 12.72 11.41 10.70
N PRO A 392 13.13 11.09 9.46
CA PRO A 392 13.49 12.11 8.48
C PRO A 392 12.26 12.93 8.05
N LEU A 393 12.49 14.22 7.79
CA LEU A 393 11.47 15.08 7.18
C LEU A 393 11.28 14.68 5.72
N HIS A 394 10.11 14.17 5.38
CA HIS A 394 9.74 13.79 4.02
C HIS A 394 8.85 14.85 3.38
N GLY A 395 8.87 14.94 2.04
CA GLY A 395 8.00 15.85 1.28
C GLY A 395 6.50 15.70 1.57
N ALA A 396 6.03 14.58 2.12
CA ALA A 396 4.62 14.42 2.47
C ALA A 396 4.22 15.31 3.67
N ILE A 397 5.16 15.58 4.57
CA ILE A 397 4.94 16.42 5.75
C ILE A 397 4.95 17.88 5.33
N PHE A 398 5.92 18.30 4.51
CA PHE A 398 5.93 19.64 3.92
C PHE A 398 4.63 19.93 3.16
N LEU A 399 4.16 18.97 2.34
CA LEU A 399 2.90 19.10 1.62
C LEU A 399 1.72 19.32 2.59
N ALA A 400 1.69 18.57 3.70
CA ALA A 400 0.66 18.71 4.72
C ALA A 400 0.71 20.08 5.40
N LEU A 401 1.90 20.58 5.74
CA LEU A 401 2.10 21.88 6.34
C LEU A 401 1.64 23.00 5.40
N PHE A 402 2.10 23.03 4.14
CA PHE A 402 1.67 24.05 3.18
C PHE A 402 0.16 24.05 2.94
N LYS A 403 -0.47 22.87 2.87
CA LYS A 403 -1.94 22.77 2.83
C LYS A 403 -2.60 23.34 4.07
N SER A 404 -2.06 23.06 5.26
CA SER A 404 -2.58 23.57 6.53
C SER A 404 -2.50 25.10 6.59
N PHE A 405 -1.36 25.70 6.19
CA PHE A 405 -1.21 27.16 6.07
C PHE A 405 -2.17 27.78 5.06
N HIS A 406 -2.47 27.10 3.95
CA HIS A 406 -3.44 27.61 2.99
C HIS A 406 -4.88 27.64 3.53
N ILE A 407 -5.26 26.63 4.33
CA ILE A 407 -6.62 26.46 4.86
C ILE A 407 -6.86 27.34 6.09
N HIS A 408 -5.97 27.27 7.08
CA HIS A 408 -6.12 27.92 8.39
C HIS A 408 -5.36 29.25 8.51
N GLY A 409 -4.67 29.64 7.45
CA GLY A 409 -3.90 30.86 7.40
C GLY A 409 -4.75 32.13 7.28
N GLY A 410 -4.42 33.15 8.07
CA GLY A 410 -5.12 34.43 8.08
C GLY A 410 -4.59 35.41 9.13
N ALA A 411 -5.06 36.66 9.09
CA ALA A 411 -4.70 37.68 10.08
C ALA A 411 -5.16 37.25 11.49
N GLY A 412 -4.22 37.20 12.45
CA GLY A 412 -4.49 36.76 13.81
C GLY A 412 -4.51 35.23 14.02
N SER A 413 -4.26 34.44 12.97
CA SER A 413 -4.13 32.99 13.10
C SER A 413 -2.77 32.59 13.66
N ASP A 414 -2.73 31.52 14.45
CA ASP A 414 -1.48 30.85 14.85
C ASP A 414 -0.64 30.40 13.65
N TRP A 415 -1.29 30.16 12.50
CA TRP A 415 -0.65 29.83 11.22
C TRP A 415 -0.09 31.09 10.52
N SER A 416 0.78 31.84 11.20
CA SER A 416 1.28 33.14 10.75
C SER A 416 2.23 33.09 9.54
N ALA A 417 2.36 34.21 8.84
CA ALA A 417 3.27 34.37 7.70
C ALA A 417 4.74 34.07 8.06
N GLN A 418 5.21 34.52 9.23
CA GLN A 418 6.57 34.25 9.71
C GLN A 418 6.86 32.75 9.87
N ARG A 419 5.87 31.98 10.33
CA ARG A 419 6.00 30.52 10.46
C ARG A 419 5.96 29.84 9.09
N LEU A 420 5.17 30.34 8.14
CA LEU A 420 5.16 29.87 6.76
C LEU A 420 6.53 30.07 6.10
N GLU A 421 7.14 31.24 6.27
CA GLU A 421 8.51 31.52 5.79
C GLU A 421 9.55 30.59 6.42
N SER A 422 9.41 30.29 7.72
CA SER A 422 10.29 29.33 8.40
C SER A 422 10.18 27.92 7.82
N VAL A 423 8.95 27.46 7.52
CA VAL A 423 8.72 26.15 6.86
C VAL A 423 9.24 26.15 5.43
N TRP A 424 9.10 27.27 4.71
CA TRP A 424 9.63 27.44 3.37
C TRP A 424 11.16 27.38 3.33
N ASN A 425 11.84 28.08 4.24
CA ASN A 425 13.30 28.03 4.33
C ASN A 425 13.78 26.62 4.68
N ALA A 426 13.14 25.95 5.66
CA ALA A 426 13.46 24.57 5.99
C ALA A 426 13.22 23.60 4.81
N PHE A 427 12.22 23.88 3.97
CA PHE A 427 11.98 23.10 2.75
C PHE A 427 13.07 23.31 1.70
N LEU A 428 13.50 24.55 1.48
CA LEU A 428 14.61 24.87 0.58
C LEU A 428 15.93 24.26 1.06
N ASP A 429 16.24 24.38 2.35
CA ASP A 429 17.45 23.79 2.94
C ASP A 429 17.45 22.27 2.77
N ALA A 430 16.30 21.61 2.99
CA ALA A 430 16.17 20.17 2.81
C ALA A 430 16.30 19.73 1.34
N LEU A 431 15.83 20.56 0.40
CA LEU A 431 16.00 20.34 -1.05
C LEU A 431 17.47 20.50 -1.46
N ASP A 432 18.12 21.56 -1.01
CA ASP A 432 19.51 21.88 -1.34
C ASP A 432 20.47 20.84 -0.71
N ALA A 433 20.12 20.29 0.46
CA ALA A 433 20.79 19.14 1.07
C ALA A 433 20.54 17.78 0.35
N LYS A 434 19.70 17.76 -0.70
CA LYS A 434 19.32 16.56 -1.46
C LYS A 434 18.80 15.42 -0.58
N THR A 435 17.97 15.76 0.40
CA THR A 435 17.35 14.79 1.32
C THR A 435 16.60 13.71 0.52
N GLU A 436 16.84 12.43 0.83
CA GLU A 436 16.19 11.32 0.14
C GLU A 436 14.65 11.41 0.21
N GLY A 437 13.98 11.17 -0.93
CA GLY A 437 12.52 11.21 -1.03
C GLY A 437 11.91 12.62 -1.14
N LEU A 438 12.69 13.69 -1.02
CA LEU A 438 12.22 15.07 -1.20
C LEU A 438 12.46 15.56 -2.64
N HIS A 439 11.37 15.81 -3.36
CA HIS A 439 11.42 16.39 -4.70
C HIS A 439 10.23 17.32 -4.91
N ILE A 440 10.41 18.33 -5.77
CA ILE A 440 9.34 19.24 -6.14
C ILE A 440 8.42 18.51 -7.13
N THR A 441 7.22 18.16 -6.67
CA THR A 441 6.13 17.66 -7.53
C THR A 441 5.20 18.81 -7.90
N THR A 442 4.42 18.64 -8.97
CA THR A 442 3.39 19.62 -9.37
C THR A 442 2.45 19.97 -8.22
N TRP A 443 2.00 18.96 -7.48
CA TRP A 443 1.11 19.15 -6.33
C TRP A 443 1.78 19.89 -5.16
N MET A 444 3.08 19.68 -4.94
CA MET A 444 3.85 20.42 -3.94
C MET A 444 3.94 21.90 -4.31
N ALA A 445 4.35 22.20 -5.54
CA ALA A 445 4.44 23.57 -6.03
C ALA A 445 3.09 24.29 -5.94
N MET A 446 2.00 23.63 -6.34
CA MET A 446 0.64 24.18 -6.21
C MET A 446 0.26 24.46 -4.75
N ALA A 447 0.61 23.57 -3.82
CA ALA A 447 0.32 23.77 -2.39
C ALA A 447 1.09 24.95 -1.81
N ILE A 448 2.37 25.10 -2.18
CA ILE A 448 3.23 26.22 -1.76
C ILE A 448 2.67 27.55 -2.25
N LEU A 449 2.39 27.66 -3.56
CA LEU A 449 1.83 28.88 -4.15
C LEU A 449 0.48 29.24 -3.52
N ARG A 450 -0.37 28.25 -3.24
CA ARG A 450 -1.65 28.48 -2.53
C ARG A 450 -1.45 28.97 -1.09
N ALA A 451 -0.46 28.46 -0.38
CA ALA A 451 -0.16 28.92 0.98
C ALA A 451 0.28 30.38 0.98
N PHE A 452 1.22 30.75 0.10
CA PHE A 452 1.74 32.11 0.01
C PHE A 452 0.76 33.12 -0.59
N SER A 453 -0.19 32.69 -1.43
CA SER A 453 -1.21 33.58 -1.99
C SER A 453 -2.07 34.31 -0.94
N ARG A 454 -2.10 33.81 0.30
CA ARG A 454 -2.80 34.43 1.43
C ARG A 454 -2.06 35.62 2.03
N TYR A 455 -0.73 35.65 1.90
CA TYR A 455 0.16 36.56 2.64
C TYR A 455 0.99 37.47 1.73
N SER A 456 1.24 37.03 0.50
CA SER A 456 2.22 37.63 -0.38
C SER A 456 1.60 38.51 -1.45
N ASN A 457 2.31 39.59 -1.77
CA ASN A 457 1.98 40.45 -2.91
C ASN A 457 2.37 39.77 -4.24
N ARG A 458 1.93 40.36 -5.35
CA ARG A 458 2.18 39.82 -6.70
C ARG A 458 3.68 39.58 -6.98
N GLU A 459 4.55 40.50 -6.57
CA GLU A 459 6.01 40.39 -6.78
C GLU A 459 6.60 39.23 -5.99
N GLN A 460 6.34 39.16 -4.68
CA GLN A 460 6.80 38.06 -3.82
C GLN A 460 6.33 36.68 -4.31
N MET A 461 5.10 36.59 -4.83
CA MET A 461 4.57 35.36 -5.43
C MET A 461 5.36 34.93 -6.68
N LEU A 462 5.84 35.89 -7.49
CA LEU A 462 6.70 35.60 -8.64
C LEU A 462 8.08 35.12 -8.18
N ASP A 463 8.65 35.75 -7.15
CA ASP A 463 9.95 35.34 -6.58
C ASP A 463 9.91 33.91 -6.05
N ILE A 464 8.84 33.54 -5.34
CA ILE A 464 8.63 32.16 -4.85
C ILE A 464 8.51 31.18 -6.02
N TYR A 465 7.79 31.55 -7.07
CA TYR A 465 7.67 30.70 -8.26
C TYR A 465 9.01 30.54 -8.98
N GLU A 466 9.82 31.59 -9.08
CA GLU A 466 11.15 31.53 -9.67
C GLU A 466 12.11 30.68 -8.83
N ALA A 467 12.05 30.79 -7.50
CA ALA A 467 12.80 29.93 -6.59
C ALA A 467 12.43 28.45 -6.74
N LEU A 468 11.14 28.13 -6.95
CA LEU A 468 10.69 26.77 -7.29
C LEU A 468 11.22 26.34 -8.66
N ARG A 469 11.05 27.18 -9.69
CA ARG A 469 11.42 26.87 -11.07
C ARG A 469 12.91 26.60 -11.24
N SER A 470 13.77 27.33 -10.54
CA SER A 470 15.23 27.11 -10.59
C SER A 470 15.66 25.74 -10.06
N ARG A 471 14.84 25.12 -9.20
CA ARG A 471 15.11 23.82 -8.56
C ARG A 471 14.22 22.69 -9.08
N TRP A 472 13.33 22.97 -10.02
CA TRP A 472 12.31 22.05 -10.48
C TRP A 472 12.44 21.76 -11.98
N ASN A 473 12.84 20.54 -12.32
CA ASN A 473 12.86 20.07 -13.70
C ASN A 473 11.43 19.75 -14.17
N LEU A 474 10.90 20.59 -15.07
CA LEU A 474 9.51 20.58 -15.52
C LEU A 474 9.45 20.33 -17.03
N ASP A 475 8.66 19.34 -17.44
CA ASP A 475 8.32 19.14 -18.84
C ASP A 475 7.50 20.34 -19.37
N LEU A 476 7.62 20.63 -20.67
CA LEU A 476 6.93 21.75 -21.35
C LEU A 476 5.42 21.81 -21.05
N VAL A 477 4.73 20.66 -21.06
CA VAL A 477 3.28 20.58 -20.80
C VAL A 477 2.95 21.00 -19.36
N ASN A 478 3.70 20.48 -18.38
CA ASN A 478 3.51 20.81 -16.98
C ASN A 478 3.91 22.27 -16.67
N SER A 479 4.90 22.80 -17.39
CA SER A 479 5.32 24.20 -17.28
C SER A 479 4.20 25.17 -17.67
N GLN A 480 3.54 24.92 -18.80
CA GLN A 480 2.39 25.73 -19.23
C GLN A 480 1.23 25.66 -18.23
N PHE A 481 0.90 24.45 -17.77
CA PHE A 481 -0.13 24.25 -16.75
C PHE A 481 0.16 25.04 -15.46
N MET A 482 1.42 25.05 -15.01
CA MET A 482 1.82 25.79 -13.82
C MET A 482 1.78 27.31 -14.00
N LEU A 483 2.11 27.83 -15.18
CA LEU A 483 1.96 29.25 -15.49
C LEU A 483 0.49 29.67 -15.48
N ASP A 484 -0.39 28.87 -16.09
CA ASP A 484 -1.83 29.11 -16.06
C ASP A 484 -2.39 29.05 -14.63
N PHE A 485 -1.89 28.11 -13.81
CA PHE A 485 -2.24 28.02 -12.40
C PHE A 485 -1.76 29.23 -11.60
N LEU A 486 -0.51 29.65 -11.78
CA LEU A 486 0.06 30.83 -11.13
C LEU A 486 -0.79 32.06 -11.44
N ASN A 487 -1.13 32.30 -12.71
CA ASN A 487 -1.97 33.42 -13.12
C ASN A 487 -3.35 33.44 -12.43
N LYS A 488 -3.92 32.27 -12.14
CA LYS A 488 -5.19 32.16 -11.39
C LYS A 488 -5.04 32.47 -9.91
N VAL A 489 -3.88 32.17 -9.33
CA VAL A 489 -3.59 32.32 -7.89
C VAL A 489 -3.01 33.70 -7.55
N LEU A 490 -2.42 34.40 -8.54
CA LEU A 490 -1.88 35.74 -8.33
C LEU A 490 -2.97 36.72 -7.84
N PRO A 491 -2.67 37.56 -6.83
CA PRO A 491 -3.58 38.62 -6.43
C PRO A 491 -3.91 39.52 -7.63
N LYS A 492 -5.21 39.77 -7.87
CA LYS A 492 -5.64 40.72 -8.92
C LYS A 492 -5.08 42.10 -8.58
N LYS A 493 -4.55 42.81 -9.58
CA LYS A 493 -4.17 44.23 -9.43
C LYS A 493 -5.41 44.97 -8.92
N ARG A 494 -5.30 45.60 -7.74
CA ARG A 494 -6.30 46.54 -7.24
C ARG A 494 -6.37 47.76 -8.14
#